data_AF-A0A517Y9K0-F1
#
_entry.id   AF-A0A517Y9K0-F1
#
_cell.length_a   1.000
_cell.length_b   1.000
_cell.length_c   1.000
_cell.angle_alpha   90.00
_cell.angle_beta   90.00
_cell.angle_gamma   90.00
#
_symmetry.space_group_name_H-M   'P 1'
#
loop_
_entity.id
_entity.type
_entity.pdbx_description
1 polymer ?
#
loop_
_entity_poly.entity_id
_entity_poly.type
_entity_poly.pdbx_seq_one_letter_code
_entity_poly.pdbx_strand_id
1 'polypeptide(L)'
;MDRSSAAVKASDSPKQERNLLERTGWVRLELIGGRIAVLGHRCGQSRVVQVGEPTEMPREQLSVQLHSESLLIHYEDVQAERQVTLDLDEQQRLVLTCTGSSPTDDLKLVQPFQGPISLTFGRDKQQTFTAATLWHLSLKQPALCEETLFPLLESLRPHWRLSEQAAGIQQALISRAGEDVQAERALWRTWVQQLDSDDFQQRQAADRNLRGAGQSVVAWLQRLDRRQLSKEQVDRIQEICHGLADLSTDTPPRVAAWLVDDRCAWFAMLDHEEATVRLAATNHLTLLCGKPLAFDPYGQSSARQQQIAQLQVRFGK
;
A
#
# COMPACT_ATOMS: atom_id res chain seq x y z
N MET A 1 -5.22 -28.48 -30.41
CA MET A 1 -6.36 -28.02 -29.60
C MET A 1 -6.33 -26.50 -29.60
N ASP A 2 -6.99 -25.89 -30.58
CA ASP A 2 -7.09 -24.44 -30.74
C ASP A 2 -8.02 -23.87 -29.67
N ARG A 3 -7.48 -23.07 -28.74
CA ARG A 3 -8.27 -22.22 -27.86
C ARG A 3 -8.51 -20.89 -28.55
N SER A 4 -9.64 -20.79 -29.24
CA SER A 4 -10.12 -19.57 -29.88
C SER A 4 -10.39 -18.49 -28.82
N SER A 5 -9.52 -17.48 -28.73
CA SER A 5 -9.76 -16.25 -27.98
C SER A 5 -10.76 -15.38 -28.74
N ALA A 6 -11.98 -15.22 -28.23
CA ALA A 6 -13.00 -14.38 -28.86
C ALA A 6 -12.74 -12.91 -28.50
N ALA A 7 -12.20 -12.15 -29.46
CA ALA A 7 -12.07 -10.70 -29.34
C ALA A 7 -13.45 -10.04 -29.42
N VAL A 8 -13.94 -9.49 -28.31
CA VAL A 8 -15.20 -8.75 -28.27
C VAL A 8 -14.91 -7.29 -28.67
N LYS A 9 -15.38 -6.87 -29.85
CA LYS A 9 -15.36 -5.46 -30.26
C LYS A 9 -16.45 -4.70 -29.48
N ALA A 10 -16.06 -3.72 -28.66
CA ALA A 10 -17.00 -2.83 -27.98
C ALA A 10 -17.58 -1.82 -28.99
N SER A 11 -18.91 -1.68 -29.05
CA SER A 11 -19.60 -0.79 -30.00
C SER A 11 -19.49 0.70 -29.63
N ASP A 12 -19.34 1.55 -30.65
CA ASP A 12 -19.31 3.01 -30.57
C ASP A 12 -20.60 3.60 -29.98
N SER A 13 -20.47 4.34 -28.89
CA SER A 13 -21.45 5.33 -28.41
C SER A 13 -20.72 6.40 -27.59
N PRO A 14 -21.07 7.69 -27.74
CA PRO A 14 -20.28 8.82 -27.23
C PRO A 14 -20.51 9.07 -25.73
N LYS A 15 -20.03 8.15 -24.89
CA LYS A 15 -19.82 8.32 -23.43
C LYS A 15 -18.42 7.85 -23.07
N GLN A 16 -17.43 8.50 -23.70
CA GLN A 16 -16.02 8.12 -23.69
C GLN A 16 -15.29 8.72 -22.47
N GLU A 17 -15.80 8.47 -21.26
CA GLU A 17 -15.19 8.99 -20.02
C GLU A 17 -14.60 7.90 -19.11
N ARG A 18 -14.78 6.62 -19.43
CA ARG A 18 -14.33 5.51 -18.58
C ARG A 18 -13.35 4.60 -19.32
N ASN A 19 -12.27 4.22 -18.64
CA ASN A 19 -11.29 3.26 -19.14
C ASN A 19 -11.88 1.83 -19.24
N LEU A 20 -11.19 0.93 -19.93
CA LEU A 20 -11.55 -0.48 -20.12
C LEU A 20 -11.56 -1.27 -18.81
N LEU A 21 -10.74 -0.91 -17.81
CA LEU A 21 -10.79 -1.55 -16.49
C LEU A 21 -12.17 -1.36 -15.86
N GLU A 22 -12.70 -0.13 -15.89
CA GLU A 22 -14.04 0.19 -15.39
C GLU A 22 -15.16 -0.36 -16.28
N ARG A 23 -15.05 -0.17 -17.60
CA ARG A 23 -16.11 -0.54 -18.56
C ARG A 23 -16.38 -2.03 -18.59
N THR A 24 -15.33 -2.84 -18.50
CA THR A 24 -15.45 -4.30 -18.60
C THR A 24 -15.88 -4.93 -17.28
N GLY A 25 -15.46 -4.35 -16.15
CA GLY A 25 -15.65 -4.92 -14.82
C GLY A 25 -15.03 -6.31 -14.66
N TRP A 26 -14.06 -6.68 -15.51
CA TRP A 26 -13.38 -7.97 -15.42
C TRP A 26 -12.50 -8.05 -14.17
N VAL A 27 -11.83 -6.93 -13.88
CA VAL A 27 -10.96 -6.73 -12.74
C VAL A 27 -11.30 -5.41 -12.07
N ARG A 28 -11.05 -5.31 -10.76
CA ARG A 28 -11.17 -4.08 -9.98
C ARG A 28 -9.90 -3.85 -9.19
N LEU A 29 -9.39 -2.63 -9.22
CA LEU A 29 -8.27 -2.22 -8.38
C LEU A 29 -8.79 -1.78 -7.00
N GLU A 30 -8.13 -2.21 -5.93
CA GLU A 30 -8.42 -1.82 -4.55
C GLU A 30 -7.12 -1.50 -3.81
N LEU A 31 -7.18 -0.62 -2.81
CA LEU A 31 -6.07 -0.46 -1.86
C LEU A 31 -6.39 -1.29 -0.64
N ILE A 32 -5.59 -2.32 -0.40
CA ILE A 32 -5.74 -3.25 0.72
C ILE A 32 -4.38 -3.36 1.39
N GLY A 33 -4.31 -2.97 2.67
CA GLY A 33 -3.05 -3.00 3.40
C GLY A 33 -1.99 -2.08 2.78
N GLY A 34 -2.42 -0.95 2.19
CA GLY A 34 -1.59 0.02 1.49
C GLY A 34 -0.94 -0.50 0.22
N ARG A 35 -1.45 -1.59 -0.35
CA ARG A 35 -0.98 -2.16 -1.61
C ARG A 35 -2.12 -2.16 -2.63
N ILE A 36 -1.77 -2.00 -3.90
CA ILE A 36 -2.71 -2.15 -5.01
C ILE A 36 -3.01 -3.64 -5.14
N ALA A 37 -4.24 -4.03 -4.81
CA ALA A 37 -4.76 -5.36 -5.00
C ALA A 37 -5.63 -5.38 -6.26
N VAL A 38 -5.51 -6.44 -7.06
CA VAL A 38 -6.37 -6.64 -8.22
C VAL A 38 -7.36 -7.76 -7.93
N LEU A 39 -8.64 -7.40 -7.88
CA LEU A 39 -9.73 -8.32 -7.57
C LEU A 39 -10.41 -8.73 -8.88
N GLY A 40 -10.32 -10.03 -9.23
CA GLY A 40 -11.05 -10.61 -10.35
C GLY A 40 -12.50 -10.87 -9.95
N HIS A 41 -13.45 -10.11 -10.52
CA HIS A 41 -14.84 -10.23 -10.11
C HIS A 41 -15.65 -11.20 -11.00
N ARG A 42 -15.20 -11.47 -12.25
CA ARG A 42 -16.01 -12.18 -13.27
C ARG A 42 -15.23 -12.99 -14.32
N CYS A 43 -13.93 -13.25 -14.13
CA CYS A 43 -13.14 -14.01 -15.10
C CYS A 43 -13.00 -15.48 -14.69
N GLY A 44 -13.85 -16.35 -15.26
CA GLY A 44 -13.62 -17.81 -15.23
C GLY A 44 -12.73 -18.32 -16.38
N GLN A 45 -12.34 -17.44 -17.31
CA GLN A 45 -11.55 -17.74 -18.50
C GLN A 45 -10.68 -16.53 -18.87
N SER A 46 -9.58 -16.76 -19.60
CA SER A 46 -8.76 -15.69 -20.16
C SER A 46 -9.54 -14.86 -21.20
N ARG A 47 -9.35 -13.54 -21.19
CA ARG A 47 -10.06 -12.59 -22.05
C ARG A 47 -9.12 -11.47 -22.52
N VAL A 48 -9.37 -10.97 -23.72
CA VAL A 48 -8.69 -9.80 -24.27
C VAL A 48 -9.73 -8.88 -24.90
N VAL A 49 -9.64 -7.59 -24.63
CA VAL A 49 -10.44 -6.54 -25.29
C VAL A 49 -9.51 -5.41 -25.69
N GLN A 50 -9.80 -4.83 -26.85
CA GLN A 50 -9.08 -3.69 -27.39
C GLN A 50 -10.07 -2.69 -27.99
N VAL A 51 -9.77 -1.41 -27.84
CA VAL A 51 -10.46 -0.27 -28.44
C VAL A 51 -9.41 0.53 -29.22
N GLY A 52 -9.75 0.93 -30.45
CA GLY A 52 -8.80 1.56 -31.39
C GLY A 52 -8.01 0.55 -32.22
N GLU A 53 -7.51 0.99 -33.37
CA GLU A 53 -6.64 0.16 -34.21
C GLU A 53 -5.23 0.03 -33.61
N PRO A 54 -4.53 -1.10 -33.79
CA PRO A 54 -3.21 -1.32 -33.19
C PRO A 54 -2.17 -0.23 -33.52
N THR A 55 -2.30 0.41 -34.69
CA THR A 55 -1.37 1.40 -35.23
C THR A 55 -1.85 2.84 -35.07
N GLU A 56 -3.08 3.05 -34.61
CA GLU A 56 -3.67 4.38 -34.49
C GLU A 56 -3.81 4.80 -33.03
N MET A 57 -3.67 6.10 -32.77
CA MET A 57 -3.96 6.70 -31.46
C MET A 57 -5.31 7.43 -31.54
N PRO A 58 -6.16 7.36 -30.48
CA PRO A 58 -5.94 6.67 -29.21
C PRO A 58 -6.23 5.16 -29.30
N ARG A 59 -5.50 4.36 -28.50
CA ARG A 59 -5.78 2.92 -28.34
C ARG A 59 -5.77 2.51 -26.88
N GLU A 60 -6.58 1.52 -26.55
CA GLU A 60 -6.68 0.98 -25.21
C GLU A 60 -6.83 -0.55 -25.27
N GLN A 61 -6.09 -1.28 -24.45
CA GLN A 61 -6.09 -2.73 -24.43
C GLN A 61 -6.11 -3.26 -22.99
N LEU A 62 -6.92 -4.29 -22.76
CA LEU A 62 -6.95 -5.05 -21.51
C LEU A 62 -6.91 -6.54 -21.82
N SER A 63 -5.88 -7.22 -21.33
CA SER A 63 -5.72 -8.67 -21.34
C SER A 63 -5.73 -9.19 -19.91
N VAL A 64 -6.60 -10.16 -19.64
CA VAL A 64 -6.68 -10.88 -18.37
C VAL A 64 -6.50 -12.35 -18.66
N GLN A 65 -5.46 -12.97 -18.12
CA GLN A 65 -5.21 -14.41 -18.27
C GLN A 65 -5.33 -15.09 -16.91
N LEU A 66 -6.14 -16.16 -16.86
CA LEU A 66 -6.30 -16.96 -15.66
C LEU A 66 -5.53 -18.27 -15.84
N HIS A 67 -4.50 -18.47 -15.03
CA HIS A 67 -3.84 -19.75 -14.85
C HIS A 67 -4.40 -20.44 -13.60
N SER A 68 -4.05 -21.70 -13.38
CA SER A 68 -4.58 -22.49 -12.26
C SER A 68 -4.33 -21.86 -10.88
N GLU A 69 -3.27 -21.05 -10.75
CA GLU A 69 -2.85 -20.45 -9.46
C GLU A 69 -2.51 -18.95 -9.57
N SER A 70 -2.61 -18.35 -10.75
CA SER A 70 -2.22 -16.96 -10.96
C SER A 70 -3.16 -16.22 -11.92
N LEU A 71 -3.28 -14.91 -11.66
CA LEU A 71 -4.02 -13.97 -12.49
C LEU A 71 -3.00 -13.03 -13.14
N LEU A 72 -2.90 -13.08 -14.46
CA LEU A 72 -2.07 -12.16 -15.23
C LEU A 72 -2.93 -11.05 -15.80
N ILE A 73 -2.44 -9.83 -15.70
CA ILE A 73 -3.12 -8.65 -16.22
C ILE A 73 -2.11 -7.85 -17.00
N HIS A 74 -2.51 -7.46 -18.20
CA HIS A 74 -1.82 -6.46 -18.98
C HIS A 74 -2.85 -5.45 -19.43
N TYR A 75 -2.70 -4.22 -18.95
CA TYR A 75 -3.50 -3.07 -19.35
C TYR A 75 -2.59 -2.04 -20.00
N GLU A 76 -3.01 -1.50 -21.12
CA GLU A 76 -2.32 -0.44 -21.84
C GLU A 76 -3.35 0.61 -22.30
N ASP A 77 -3.07 1.88 -22.03
CA ASP A 77 -3.80 3.03 -22.55
C ASP A 77 -2.81 3.98 -23.20
N VAL A 78 -2.94 4.17 -24.52
CA VAL A 78 -2.07 5.03 -25.34
C VAL A 78 -2.88 6.18 -25.89
N GLN A 79 -2.55 7.38 -25.43
CA GLN A 79 -3.07 8.66 -25.86
C GLN A 79 -1.97 9.45 -26.58
N ALA A 80 -2.32 10.58 -27.21
CA ALA A 80 -1.38 11.39 -28.00
C ALA A 80 -0.13 11.86 -27.22
N GLU A 81 -0.26 12.10 -25.91
CA GLU A 81 0.80 12.66 -25.07
C GLU A 81 1.19 11.78 -23.88
N ARG A 82 0.53 10.63 -23.72
CA ARG A 82 0.66 9.80 -22.53
C ARG A 82 0.38 8.33 -22.85
N GLN A 83 1.23 7.45 -22.33
CA GLN A 83 1.01 6.02 -22.31
C GLN A 83 1.04 5.53 -20.86
N VAL A 84 0.03 4.75 -20.48
CA VAL A 84 -0.07 4.10 -19.17
C VAL A 84 -0.08 2.60 -19.37
N THR A 85 0.81 1.87 -18.69
CA THR A 85 0.77 0.40 -18.64
C THR A 85 0.60 -0.08 -17.21
N LEU A 86 -0.24 -1.08 -17.00
CA LEU A 86 -0.35 -1.81 -15.74
C LEU A 86 -0.19 -3.29 -16.02
N ASP A 87 0.83 -3.88 -15.42
CA ASP A 87 1.20 -5.28 -15.55
C ASP A 87 1.12 -5.97 -14.19
N LEU A 88 0.48 -7.14 -14.15
CA LEU A 88 0.53 -8.07 -13.03
C LEU A 88 1.02 -9.41 -13.58
N ASP A 89 2.20 -9.86 -13.11
CA ASP A 89 2.85 -11.07 -13.60
C ASP A 89 2.54 -12.33 -12.76
N GLU A 90 3.11 -13.47 -13.16
CA GLU A 90 2.91 -14.76 -12.48
C GLU A 90 3.43 -14.77 -11.03
N GLN A 91 4.36 -13.86 -10.71
CA GLN A 91 4.93 -13.70 -9.38
C GLN A 91 4.13 -12.70 -8.54
N GLN A 92 2.95 -12.29 -9.00
CA GLN A 92 2.11 -11.25 -8.38
C GLN A 92 2.84 -9.91 -8.19
N ARG A 93 3.82 -9.64 -9.04
CA ARG A 93 4.48 -8.33 -9.09
C ARG A 93 3.64 -7.41 -9.96
N LEU A 94 3.20 -6.30 -9.37
CA LEU A 94 2.52 -5.24 -10.07
C LEU A 94 3.52 -4.17 -10.52
N VAL A 95 3.49 -3.83 -11.80
CA VAL A 95 4.27 -2.74 -12.38
C VAL A 95 3.30 -1.79 -13.07
N LEU A 96 3.31 -0.54 -12.62
CA LEU A 96 2.55 0.55 -13.23
C LEU A 96 3.56 1.51 -13.83
N THR A 97 3.48 1.74 -15.14
CA THR A 97 4.29 2.73 -15.83
C THR A 97 3.39 3.80 -16.43
N CYS A 98 3.86 5.03 -16.41
CA CYS A 98 3.29 6.15 -17.12
C CYS A 98 4.44 6.85 -17.81
N THR A 99 4.37 7.00 -19.13
CA THR A 99 5.35 7.74 -19.92
C THR A 99 4.65 8.88 -20.61
N GLY A 100 5.16 10.09 -20.45
CA GLY A 100 4.58 11.29 -21.04
C GLY A 100 5.48 11.95 -22.09
N SER A 101 4.95 13.01 -22.68
CA SER A 101 5.69 13.87 -23.61
C SER A 101 6.87 14.59 -22.93
N SER A 102 6.78 14.94 -21.64
CA SER A 102 7.90 15.53 -20.88
C SER A 102 8.72 14.46 -20.13
N PRO A 103 10.05 14.62 -20.03
CA PRO A 103 10.91 13.76 -19.20
C PRO A 103 10.51 13.72 -17.72
N THR A 104 9.79 14.74 -17.22
CA THR A 104 9.30 14.82 -15.85
C THR A 104 8.02 14.01 -15.63
N ASP A 105 7.37 13.54 -16.68
CA ASP A 105 6.07 12.88 -16.58
C ASP A 105 6.21 11.36 -16.50
N ASP A 106 7.45 10.86 -16.62
CA ASP A 106 7.77 9.45 -16.53
C ASP A 106 7.73 8.97 -15.08
N LEU A 107 6.86 8.01 -14.82
CA LEU A 107 6.63 7.43 -13.52
C LEU A 107 6.58 5.91 -13.63
N LYS A 108 7.28 5.22 -12.71
CA LYS A 108 7.23 3.77 -12.58
C LYS A 108 7.02 3.37 -11.13
N LEU A 109 5.88 2.77 -10.83
CA LEU A 109 5.62 2.13 -9.56
C LEU A 109 5.84 0.62 -9.70
N VAL A 110 6.66 0.05 -8.82
CA VAL A 110 6.89 -1.40 -8.71
C VAL A 110 6.45 -1.86 -7.33
N GLN A 111 5.51 -2.80 -7.31
CA GLN A 111 5.04 -3.46 -6.11
C GLN A 111 5.27 -4.97 -6.24
N PRO A 112 6.31 -5.54 -5.60
CA PRO A 112 6.48 -6.99 -5.55
C PRO A 112 5.34 -7.66 -4.78
N PHE A 113 5.20 -8.99 -4.85
CA PHE A 113 4.24 -9.71 -4.02
C PHE A 113 4.44 -9.44 -2.52
N GLN A 114 5.70 -9.49 -2.07
CA GLN A 114 6.12 -9.19 -0.70
C GLN A 114 7.29 -8.20 -0.70
N GLY A 115 7.38 -7.42 0.38
CA GLY A 115 8.45 -6.43 0.55
C GLY A 115 8.04 -5.02 0.13
N PRO A 116 9.01 -4.08 0.13
CA PRO A 116 8.73 -2.67 -0.09
C PRO A 116 8.32 -2.39 -1.54
N ILE A 117 7.53 -1.34 -1.71
CA ILE A 117 7.22 -0.75 -3.00
C ILE A 117 8.30 0.27 -3.38
N SER A 118 8.50 0.46 -4.68
CA SER A 118 9.41 1.45 -5.23
C SER A 118 8.69 2.34 -6.24
N LEU A 119 8.82 3.64 -6.09
CA LEU A 119 8.36 4.65 -7.05
C LEU A 119 9.59 5.32 -7.66
N THR A 120 9.75 5.20 -8.97
CA THR A 120 10.76 5.91 -9.76
C THR A 120 10.10 7.02 -10.55
N PHE A 121 10.67 8.21 -10.50
CA PHE A 121 10.17 9.42 -11.16
C PHE A 121 11.28 10.07 -12.01
N GLY A 122 10.90 10.54 -13.20
CA GLY A 122 11.76 11.22 -14.17
C GLY A 122 12.46 10.28 -15.16
N ARG A 123 12.70 10.74 -16.39
CA ARG A 123 13.41 10.01 -17.45
C ARG A 123 14.92 10.16 -17.35
N ASP A 124 15.39 11.41 -17.29
CA ASP A 124 16.83 11.73 -17.36
C ASP A 124 17.50 11.83 -15.99
N LYS A 125 16.77 12.32 -14.98
CA LYS A 125 17.21 12.40 -13.59
C LYS A 125 16.30 11.54 -12.70
N GLN A 126 16.43 10.23 -12.85
CA GLN A 126 15.64 9.27 -12.10
C GLN A 126 15.85 9.42 -10.60
N GLN A 127 14.77 9.71 -9.89
CA GLN A 127 14.71 9.63 -8.43
C GLN A 127 13.87 8.41 -8.05
N THR A 128 14.41 7.56 -7.18
CA THR A 128 13.69 6.37 -6.70
C THR A 128 13.43 6.47 -5.21
N PHE A 129 12.16 6.36 -4.85
CA PHE A 129 11.68 6.34 -3.47
C PHE A 129 11.19 4.94 -3.14
N THR A 130 11.58 4.44 -1.97
CA THR A 130 11.16 3.12 -1.47
C THR A 130 10.43 3.29 -0.15
N ALA A 131 9.34 2.52 0.01
CA ALA A 131 8.49 2.53 1.20
C ALA A 131 7.85 1.16 1.41
N ALA A 132 7.39 0.84 2.63
CA ALA A 132 6.75 -0.46 2.88
C ALA A 132 5.42 -0.62 2.11
N THR A 133 4.64 0.46 2.02
CA THR A 133 3.32 0.51 1.37
C THR A 133 3.08 1.89 0.75
N LEU A 134 2.01 2.05 -0.04
CA LEU A 134 1.64 3.34 -0.65
C LEU A 134 1.35 4.41 0.40
N TRP A 135 0.76 4.05 1.54
CA TRP A 135 0.53 5.00 2.64
C TRP A 135 1.82 5.47 3.30
N HIS A 136 2.84 4.61 3.39
CA HIS A 136 4.16 5.06 3.85
C HIS A 136 4.81 6.01 2.84
N LEU A 137 4.62 5.75 1.55
CA LEU A 137 5.14 6.61 0.49
C LEU A 137 4.45 7.98 0.52
N SER A 138 3.12 8.02 0.69
CA SER A 138 2.35 9.27 0.77
C SER A 138 2.71 10.10 2.01
N LEU A 139 2.99 9.47 3.15
CA LEU A 139 3.50 10.19 4.33
C LEU A 139 4.92 10.72 4.13
N LYS A 140 5.76 10.01 3.37
CA LYS A 140 7.17 10.38 3.15
C LYS A 140 7.37 11.41 2.05
N GLN A 141 6.54 11.38 1.01
CA GLN A 141 6.62 12.24 -0.17
C GLN A 141 5.19 12.68 -0.56
N PRO A 142 4.51 13.49 0.27
CA PRO A 142 3.10 13.85 0.07
C PRO A 142 2.89 14.59 -1.25
N ALA A 143 3.66 15.66 -1.50
CA ALA A 143 3.56 16.46 -2.72
C ALA A 143 3.74 15.61 -4.00
N LEU A 144 4.78 14.76 -4.02
CA LEU A 144 5.01 13.86 -5.16
C LEU A 144 3.82 12.92 -5.39
N CYS A 145 3.25 12.35 -4.32
CA CYS A 145 2.11 11.46 -4.45
C CYS A 145 0.86 12.19 -4.95
N GLU A 146 0.57 13.36 -4.41
CA GLU A 146 -0.61 14.16 -4.77
C GLU A 146 -0.54 14.72 -6.19
N GLU A 147 0.62 15.18 -6.63
CA GLU A 147 0.80 15.79 -7.95
C GLU A 147 0.90 14.75 -9.07
N THR A 148 1.41 13.55 -8.79
CA THR A 148 1.78 12.58 -9.84
C THR A 148 1.11 11.21 -9.68
N LEU A 149 1.31 10.55 -8.54
CA LEU A 149 0.91 9.16 -8.37
C LEU A 149 -0.61 9.00 -8.19
N PHE A 150 -1.24 9.82 -7.37
CA PHE A 150 -2.67 9.75 -7.09
C PHE A 150 -3.51 10.04 -8.34
N PRO A 151 -3.24 11.10 -9.14
CA PRO A 151 -3.94 11.32 -10.40
C PRO A 151 -3.84 10.14 -11.37
N LEU A 152 -2.67 9.50 -11.45
CA LEU A 152 -2.47 8.30 -12.28
C LEU A 152 -3.29 7.10 -11.77
N LEU A 153 -3.29 6.87 -10.45
CA LEU A 153 -4.08 5.79 -9.85
C LEU A 153 -5.59 6.05 -9.98
N GLU A 154 -6.02 7.30 -9.86
CA GLU A 154 -7.41 7.72 -10.01
C GLU A 154 -7.86 7.71 -11.48
N SER A 155 -6.95 7.86 -12.46
CA SER A 155 -7.29 7.64 -13.86
C SER A 155 -7.55 6.16 -14.18
N LEU A 156 -6.94 5.23 -13.42
CA LEU A 156 -7.21 3.80 -13.52
C LEU A 156 -8.47 3.39 -12.74
N ARG A 157 -8.72 4.05 -11.61
CA ARG A 157 -9.90 3.86 -10.78
C ARG A 157 -10.46 5.21 -10.29
N PRO A 158 -11.41 5.78 -11.03
CA PRO A 158 -12.16 6.96 -10.61
C PRO A 158 -12.74 6.86 -9.19
N HIS A 159 -12.83 8.02 -8.53
CA HIS A 159 -13.44 8.20 -7.21
C HIS A 159 -12.70 7.50 -6.06
N TRP A 160 -11.44 7.12 -6.24
CA TRP A 160 -10.64 6.56 -5.16
C TRP A 160 -10.38 7.59 -4.04
N ARG A 161 -10.30 8.88 -4.40
CA ARG A 161 -10.11 10.03 -3.49
C ARG A 161 -8.87 9.84 -2.63
N LEU A 162 -7.76 9.44 -3.26
CA LEU A 162 -6.54 9.02 -2.56
C LEU A 162 -5.91 10.15 -1.75
N SER A 163 -5.95 11.38 -2.26
CA SER A 163 -5.47 12.55 -1.52
C SER A 163 -6.27 12.75 -0.22
N GLU A 164 -7.60 12.62 -0.28
CA GLU A 164 -8.44 12.72 0.91
C GLU A 164 -8.21 11.56 1.89
N GLN A 165 -8.01 10.35 1.38
CA GLN A 165 -7.67 9.21 2.22
C GLN A 165 -6.32 9.42 2.92
N ALA A 166 -5.30 9.87 2.20
CA ALA A 166 -3.97 10.16 2.76
C ALA A 166 -4.04 11.25 3.85
N ALA A 167 -4.74 12.35 3.58
CA ALA A 167 -4.97 13.41 4.57
C ALA A 167 -5.73 12.89 5.80
N GLY A 168 -6.78 12.08 5.58
CA GLY A 168 -7.53 11.44 6.65
C GLY A 168 -6.67 10.49 7.48
N ILE A 169 -5.75 9.74 6.87
CA ILE A 169 -4.84 8.82 7.56
C ILE A 169 -3.88 9.63 8.44
N GLN A 170 -3.29 10.69 7.89
CA GLN A 170 -2.43 11.59 8.65
C GLN A 170 -3.17 12.19 9.85
N GLN A 171 -4.38 12.70 9.64
CA GLN A 171 -5.19 13.27 10.73
C GLN A 171 -5.54 12.23 11.80
N ALA A 172 -5.91 11.01 11.38
CA ALA A 172 -6.21 9.91 12.30
C ALA A 172 -4.97 9.45 13.07
N LEU A 173 -3.77 9.51 12.47
CA LEU A 173 -2.51 9.29 13.19
C LEU A 173 -2.28 10.39 14.22
N ILE A 174 -2.36 11.66 13.82
CA ILE A 174 -2.17 12.81 14.72
C ILE A 174 -3.12 12.76 15.92
N SER A 175 -4.39 12.40 15.72
CA SER A 175 -5.35 12.27 16.83
C SER A 175 -4.97 11.18 17.85
N ARG A 176 -4.13 10.22 17.45
CA ARG A 176 -3.62 9.14 18.29
C ARG A 176 -2.19 9.40 18.79
N ALA A 177 -1.61 10.54 18.45
CA ALA A 177 -0.32 10.94 18.98
C ALA A 177 -0.42 11.06 20.51
N GLY A 178 0.52 10.47 21.23
CA GLY A 178 0.49 10.43 22.69
C GLY A 178 -0.28 9.25 23.31
N GLU A 179 -1.02 8.45 22.53
CA GLU A 179 -1.64 7.22 23.05
C GLU A 179 -0.57 6.24 23.54
N ASP A 180 -0.75 5.72 24.76
CA ASP A 180 0.09 4.63 25.27
C ASP A 180 -0.36 3.29 24.69
N VAL A 181 0.14 3.02 23.48
CA VAL A 181 -0.03 1.75 22.79
C VAL A 181 0.77 0.61 23.43
N GLN A 182 1.74 0.88 24.33
CA GLN A 182 2.61 -0.16 24.89
C GLN A 182 1.86 -1.16 25.77
N ALA A 183 0.85 -0.70 26.51
CA ALA A 183 0.03 -1.57 27.36
C ALA A 183 -0.71 -2.63 26.53
N GLU A 184 -1.33 -2.22 25.43
CA GLU A 184 -2.01 -3.13 24.49
C GLU A 184 -1.02 -4.12 23.86
N ARG A 185 0.17 -3.64 23.47
CA ARG A 185 1.23 -4.49 22.90
C ARG A 185 1.81 -5.49 23.91
N ALA A 186 1.89 -5.12 25.18
CA ALA A 186 2.29 -6.05 26.24
C ALA A 186 1.30 -7.22 26.37
N LEU A 187 0.00 -6.94 26.26
CA LEU A 187 -1.04 -7.98 26.23
C LEU A 187 -0.89 -8.88 25.00
N TRP A 188 -0.72 -8.29 23.81
CA TRP A 188 -0.56 -9.08 22.57
C TRP A 188 0.69 -9.97 22.59
N ARG A 189 1.81 -9.45 23.13
CA ARG A 189 3.03 -10.25 23.34
C ARG A 189 2.78 -11.43 24.27
N THR A 190 2.03 -11.21 25.34
CA THR A 190 1.64 -12.27 26.27
C THR A 190 0.79 -13.34 25.55
N TRP A 191 -0.19 -12.94 24.75
CA TRP A 191 -1.01 -13.90 23.99
C TRP A 191 -0.18 -14.65 22.95
N VAL A 192 0.73 -14.00 22.22
CA VAL A 192 1.64 -14.67 21.29
C VAL A 192 2.51 -15.72 22.00
N GLN A 193 3.07 -15.38 23.17
CA GLN A 193 3.82 -16.34 23.98
C GLN A 193 2.95 -17.54 24.38
N GLN A 194 1.69 -17.29 24.77
CA GLN A 194 0.73 -18.32 25.17
C GLN A 194 0.25 -19.22 24.02
N LEU A 195 0.45 -18.84 22.75
CA LEU A 195 0.16 -19.72 21.61
C LEU A 195 1.02 -20.99 21.61
N ASP A 196 2.17 -20.99 22.29
CA ASP A 196 3.08 -22.14 22.43
C ASP A 196 2.92 -22.88 23.77
N SER A 197 1.94 -22.49 24.60
CA SER A 197 1.74 -23.13 25.92
C SER A 197 1.43 -24.62 25.75
N ASP A 198 1.83 -25.49 26.67
CA ASP A 198 1.41 -26.91 26.67
C ASP A 198 -0.08 -27.09 27.03
N ASP A 199 -0.68 -26.11 27.71
CA ASP A 199 -2.10 -26.11 28.07
C ASP A 199 -2.97 -25.69 26.87
N PHE A 200 -3.79 -26.63 26.39
CA PHE A 200 -4.73 -26.41 25.29
C PHE A 200 -5.71 -25.26 25.55
N GLN A 201 -6.23 -25.12 26.77
CA GLN A 201 -7.18 -24.05 27.10
C GLN A 201 -6.52 -22.68 27.02
N GLN A 202 -5.27 -22.58 27.47
CA GLN A 202 -4.50 -21.35 27.40
C GLN A 202 -4.16 -20.97 25.96
N ARG A 203 -3.72 -21.93 25.14
CA ARG A 203 -3.48 -21.71 23.69
C ARG A 203 -4.74 -21.21 22.99
N GLN A 204 -5.89 -21.83 23.24
CA GLN A 204 -7.16 -21.45 22.61
C GLN A 204 -7.70 -20.11 23.11
N ALA A 205 -7.47 -19.76 24.38
CA ALA A 205 -7.80 -18.44 24.89
C ALA A 205 -6.95 -17.35 24.22
N ALA A 206 -5.64 -17.58 24.08
CA ALA A 206 -4.74 -16.67 23.40
C ALA A 206 -5.09 -16.47 21.92
N ASP A 207 -5.40 -17.54 21.18
CA ASP A 207 -5.87 -17.48 19.79
C ASP A 207 -7.15 -16.63 19.66
N ARG A 208 -8.17 -16.91 20.48
CA ARG A 208 -9.41 -16.13 20.51
C ARG A 208 -9.19 -14.67 20.86
N ASN A 209 -8.30 -14.37 21.80
CA ASN A 209 -7.99 -13.00 22.19
C ASN A 209 -7.29 -12.24 21.06
N LEU A 210 -6.33 -12.87 20.38
CA LEU A 210 -5.69 -12.27 19.20
C LEU A 210 -6.69 -12.04 18.06
N ARG A 211 -7.58 -13.00 17.77
CA ARG A 211 -8.65 -12.80 16.79
C ARG A 211 -9.63 -11.71 17.21
N GLY A 212 -9.98 -11.66 18.50
CA GLY A 212 -10.87 -10.66 19.06
C GLY A 212 -10.31 -9.24 19.05
N ALA A 213 -8.98 -9.08 19.07
CA ALA A 213 -8.32 -7.79 18.87
C ALA A 213 -8.50 -7.25 17.44
N GLY A 214 -8.84 -8.11 16.48
CA GLY A 214 -9.21 -7.72 15.11
C GLY A 214 -8.04 -7.18 14.30
N GLN A 215 -8.30 -6.22 13.41
CA GLN A 215 -7.31 -5.80 12.42
C GLN A 215 -6.07 -5.10 13.00
N SER A 216 -6.20 -4.46 14.17
CA SER A 216 -5.08 -3.73 14.79
C SER A 216 -3.92 -4.66 15.13
N VAL A 217 -4.19 -5.92 15.52
CA VAL A 217 -3.15 -6.88 15.87
C VAL A 217 -2.41 -7.43 14.65
N VAL A 218 -3.04 -7.44 13.47
CA VAL A 218 -2.45 -8.01 12.24
C VAL A 218 -1.15 -7.32 11.86
N ALA A 219 -1.15 -5.99 11.83
CA ALA A 219 0.04 -5.22 11.47
C ALA A 219 1.21 -5.48 12.42
N TRP A 220 0.91 -5.59 13.73
CA TRP A 220 1.92 -5.92 14.73
C TRP A 220 2.43 -7.36 14.58
N LEU A 221 1.54 -8.34 14.39
CA LEU A 221 1.89 -9.74 14.17
C LEU A 221 2.76 -9.95 12.93
N GLN A 222 2.50 -9.21 11.86
CA GLN A 222 3.29 -9.27 10.62
C GLN A 222 4.72 -8.75 10.79
N ARG A 223 4.98 -7.87 11.76
CA ARG A 223 6.30 -7.32 12.06
C ARG A 223 7.14 -8.18 13.02
N LEU A 224 6.55 -9.21 13.63
CA LEU A 224 7.29 -10.09 14.53
C LEU A 224 8.43 -10.80 13.78
N ASP A 225 9.61 -10.86 14.40
CA ASP A 225 10.73 -11.65 13.88
C ASP A 225 10.37 -13.14 13.97
N ARG A 226 9.99 -13.71 12.83
CA ARG A 226 9.56 -15.11 12.72
C ARG A 226 10.64 -16.09 13.17
N ARG A 227 11.91 -15.69 13.18
CA ARG A 227 13.03 -16.53 13.61
C ARG A 227 13.08 -16.73 15.13
N GLN A 228 12.38 -15.87 15.88
CA GLN A 228 12.30 -15.93 17.35
C GLN A 228 11.04 -16.65 17.86
N LEU A 229 10.19 -17.12 16.95
CA LEU A 229 8.93 -17.78 17.27
C LEU A 229 9.05 -19.29 17.06
N SER A 230 8.32 -20.07 17.87
CA SER A 230 8.16 -21.51 17.65
C SER A 230 7.40 -21.77 16.34
N LYS A 231 7.50 -23.00 15.82
CA LYS A 231 6.74 -23.39 14.63
C LYS A 231 5.22 -23.24 14.84
N GLU A 232 4.70 -23.69 15.98
CA GLU A 232 3.28 -23.56 16.33
C GLU A 232 2.84 -22.09 16.37
N GLN A 233 3.65 -21.21 16.96
CA GLN A 233 3.38 -19.77 16.96
C GLN A 233 3.35 -19.21 15.54
N VAL A 234 4.31 -19.57 14.69
CA VAL A 234 4.35 -19.10 13.30
C VAL A 234 3.10 -19.54 12.54
N ASP A 235 2.77 -20.83 12.61
CA ASP A 235 1.63 -21.42 11.89
C ASP A 235 0.31 -20.78 12.35
N ARG A 236 0.07 -20.67 13.66
CA ARG A 236 -1.14 -20.02 14.20
C ARG A 236 -1.22 -18.54 13.87
N ILE A 237 -0.11 -17.80 13.98
CA ILE A 237 -0.12 -16.38 13.61
C ILE A 237 -0.42 -16.22 12.12
N GLN A 238 0.08 -17.11 11.26
CA GLN A 238 -0.30 -17.10 9.85
C GLN A 238 -1.80 -17.35 9.67
N GLU A 239 -2.38 -18.33 10.36
CA GLU A 239 -3.83 -18.59 10.34
C GLU A 239 -4.68 -17.42 10.89
N ILE A 240 -4.22 -16.77 11.96
CA ILE A 240 -4.86 -15.58 12.52
C ILE A 240 -4.77 -14.44 11.52
N CYS A 241 -3.58 -14.14 11.00
CA CYS A 241 -3.39 -13.10 9.99
C CYS A 241 -4.19 -13.38 8.72
N HIS A 242 -4.33 -14.64 8.30
CA HIS A 242 -5.12 -15.03 7.14
C HIS A 242 -6.62 -14.91 7.41
N GLY A 243 -7.09 -15.39 8.56
CA GLY A 243 -8.50 -15.28 8.96
C GLY A 243 -8.93 -13.84 9.24
N LEU A 244 -7.99 -12.99 9.64
CA LEU A 244 -8.16 -11.54 9.78
C LEU A 244 -7.70 -10.76 8.54
N ALA A 245 -7.25 -11.42 7.46
CA ALA A 245 -6.88 -10.72 6.22
C ALA A 245 -8.17 -10.24 5.57
N ASP A 246 -8.71 -9.16 6.11
CA ASP A 246 -9.88 -8.52 5.59
C ASP A 246 -9.49 -7.88 4.26
N LEU A 247 -10.03 -8.45 3.18
CA LEU A 247 -9.95 -7.93 1.82
C LEU A 247 -10.75 -6.63 1.64
N SER A 248 -11.27 -6.05 2.73
CA SER A 248 -11.81 -4.71 2.73
C SER A 248 -10.79 -3.70 2.22
N THR A 249 -11.29 -2.75 1.45
CA THR A 249 -10.57 -1.54 1.11
C THR A 249 -10.10 -0.80 2.35
N ASP A 250 -8.92 -0.20 2.25
CA ASP A 250 -8.37 0.65 3.30
C ASP A 250 -9.29 1.83 3.62
N THR A 251 -9.36 2.16 4.91
CA THR A 251 -10.02 3.36 5.42
C THR A 251 -9.07 4.11 6.35
N PRO A 252 -9.20 5.45 6.49
CA PRO A 252 -8.28 6.21 7.33
C PRO A 252 -8.16 5.71 8.78
N PRO A 253 -9.24 5.41 9.52
CA PRO A 253 -9.14 4.92 10.90
C PRO A 253 -8.42 3.56 10.98
N ARG A 254 -8.68 2.67 10.02
CA ARG A 254 -8.07 1.33 9.97
C ARG A 254 -6.58 1.41 9.70
N VAL A 255 -6.18 2.19 8.70
CA VAL A 255 -4.77 2.37 8.35
C VAL A 255 -4.02 3.06 9.49
N ALA A 256 -4.60 4.10 10.11
CA ALA A 256 -4.00 4.75 11.27
C ALA A 256 -3.83 3.78 12.45
N ALA A 257 -4.80 2.90 12.72
CA ALA A 257 -4.68 1.88 13.77
C ALA A 257 -3.51 0.90 13.54
N TRP A 258 -3.17 0.61 12.29
CA TRP A 258 -1.97 -0.15 11.94
C TRP A 258 -0.70 0.70 12.07
N LEU A 259 -0.70 1.91 11.50
CA LEU A 259 0.48 2.76 11.40
C LEU A 259 0.87 3.41 12.74
N VAL A 260 0.01 3.38 13.75
CA VAL A 260 0.27 4.01 15.06
C VAL A 260 1.57 3.50 15.70
N ASP A 261 1.94 2.23 15.56
CA ASP A 261 3.23 1.73 16.07
C ASP A 261 4.36 1.75 15.04
N ASP A 262 4.10 2.26 13.84
CA ASP A 262 5.09 2.28 12.79
C ASP A 262 6.02 3.49 12.94
N ARG A 263 7.22 3.25 13.48
CA ARG A 263 8.24 4.31 13.58
C ARG A 263 8.55 4.92 12.22
N CYS A 264 8.56 4.15 11.13
CA CYS A 264 8.83 4.69 9.80
C CYS A 264 7.74 5.68 9.35
N ALA A 265 6.47 5.41 9.66
CA ALA A 265 5.38 6.34 9.38
C ALA A 265 5.55 7.65 10.15
N TRP A 266 5.85 7.58 11.45
CA TRP A 266 6.07 8.78 12.25
C TRP A 266 7.37 9.53 11.91
N PHE A 267 8.44 8.83 11.55
CA PHE A 267 9.66 9.47 11.05
C PHE A 267 9.41 10.23 9.75
N ALA A 268 8.56 9.71 8.86
CA ALA A 268 8.17 10.40 7.64
C ALA A 268 7.48 11.75 7.94
N MET A 269 6.72 11.82 9.04
CA MET A 269 5.99 13.02 9.46
C MET A 269 6.87 14.09 10.14
N LEU A 270 8.12 13.79 10.51
CA LEU A 270 9.03 14.79 11.12
C LEU A 270 9.48 15.87 10.12
N ASP A 271 9.51 15.57 8.82
CA ASP A 271 9.90 16.57 7.81
C ASP A 271 8.71 17.41 7.31
N HIS A 272 7.48 17.09 7.73
CA HIS A 272 6.24 17.75 7.30
C HIS A 272 6.30 19.28 7.46
N GLU A 273 5.63 20.03 6.57
CA GLU A 273 5.70 21.51 6.54
C GLU A 273 5.04 22.17 7.76
N GLU A 274 3.94 21.59 8.24
CA GLU A 274 3.22 22.05 9.43
C GLU A 274 3.90 21.64 10.75
N ALA A 275 4.10 22.60 11.65
CA ALA A 275 4.75 22.36 12.95
C ALA A 275 3.94 21.47 13.90
N THR A 276 2.61 21.52 13.82
CA THR A 276 1.68 20.70 14.63
C THR A 276 1.87 19.22 14.34
N VAL A 277 2.00 18.85 13.07
CA VAL A 277 2.26 17.47 12.60
C VAL A 277 3.60 16.99 13.16
N ARG A 278 4.64 17.82 13.08
CA ARG A 278 5.97 17.49 13.60
C ARG A 278 5.98 17.30 15.12
N LEU A 279 5.27 18.15 15.85
CA LEU A 279 5.14 18.05 17.31
C LEU A 279 4.43 16.75 17.69
N ALA A 280 3.32 16.42 17.03
CA ALA A 280 2.59 15.17 17.24
C ALA A 280 3.49 13.94 16.99
N ALA A 281 4.21 13.93 15.88
CA ALA A 281 5.15 12.86 15.54
C ALA A 281 6.30 12.74 16.54
N THR A 282 6.85 13.85 17.01
CA THR A 282 7.93 13.87 18.02
C THR A 282 7.45 13.30 19.36
N ASN A 283 6.25 13.71 19.80
CA ASN A 283 5.65 13.23 21.04
C ASN A 283 5.39 11.72 20.97
N HIS A 284 4.78 11.25 19.87
CA HIS A 284 4.47 9.84 19.71
C HIS A 284 5.72 8.97 19.57
N LEU A 285 6.72 9.40 18.78
CA LEU A 285 8.00 8.68 18.69
C LEU A 285 8.76 8.64 20.01
N THR A 286 8.66 9.67 20.86
CA THR A 286 9.25 9.66 22.20
C THR A 286 8.68 8.52 23.05
N LEU A 287 7.36 8.26 22.94
CA LEU A 287 6.71 7.12 23.58
C LEU A 287 7.16 5.78 22.97
N LEU A 288 7.15 5.66 21.63
CA LEU A 288 7.57 4.43 20.94
C LEU A 288 9.04 4.06 21.14
N CYS A 289 9.91 5.04 21.38
CA CYS A 289 11.32 4.85 21.69
C CYS A 289 11.60 4.74 23.20
N GLY A 290 10.61 5.08 24.04
CA GLY A 290 10.73 5.11 25.51
C GLY A 290 11.75 6.12 26.03
N LYS A 291 12.19 7.08 25.21
CA LYS A 291 13.24 8.07 25.52
C LYS A 291 12.97 9.38 24.77
N PRO A 292 13.32 10.55 25.36
CA PRO A 292 13.22 11.84 24.67
C PRO A 292 14.02 11.84 23.36
N LEU A 293 13.40 12.36 22.30
CA LEU A 293 14.06 12.58 21.03
C LEU A 293 14.76 13.95 21.00
N ALA A 294 16.00 13.97 20.51
CA ALA A 294 16.72 15.21 20.21
C ALA A 294 16.27 15.74 18.84
N PHE A 295 15.05 16.29 18.78
CA PHE A 295 14.48 16.87 17.56
C PHE A 295 13.78 18.19 17.90
N ASP A 296 14.05 19.23 17.12
CA ASP A 296 13.41 20.54 17.24
C ASP A 296 12.33 20.70 16.14
N PRO A 297 11.03 20.62 16.48
CA PRO A 297 9.95 20.76 15.51
C PRO A 297 9.81 22.19 14.96
N TYR A 298 10.44 23.21 15.56
CA TYR A 298 10.39 24.59 15.08
C TYR A 298 11.66 25.02 14.35
N GLY A 299 12.66 24.14 14.28
CA GLY A 299 13.93 24.38 13.61
C GLY A 299 13.80 24.59 12.09
N GLN A 300 14.81 25.21 11.50
CA GLN A 300 14.91 25.37 10.05
C GLN A 300 14.96 24.01 9.33
N SER A 301 14.47 23.97 8.09
CA SER A 301 14.33 22.71 7.33
C SER A 301 15.63 21.90 7.23
N SER A 302 16.76 22.57 6.94
CA SER A 302 18.08 21.93 6.84
C SER A 302 18.53 21.30 8.17
N ALA A 303 18.28 21.97 9.29
CA ALA A 303 18.60 21.46 10.62
C ALA A 303 17.71 20.26 10.98
N ARG A 304 16.41 20.32 10.66
CA ARG A 304 15.47 19.21 10.86
C ARG A 304 15.89 17.97 10.06
N GLN A 305 16.24 18.13 8.79
CA GLN A 305 16.70 17.02 7.95
C GLN A 305 17.95 16.33 8.51
N GLN A 306 18.91 17.10 9.04
CA GLN A 306 20.08 16.54 9.71
C GLN A 306 19.71 15.76 10.98
N GLN A 307 18.80 16.29 11.81
CA GLN A 307 18.31 15.59 13.00
C GLN A 307 17.55 14.31 12.64
N ILE A 308 16.69 14.35 11.63
CA ILE A 308 15.94 13.17 11.13
C ILE A 308 16.91 12.08 10.68
N ALA A 309 17.93 12.43 9.90
CA ALA A 309 18.94 11.46 9.45
C ALA A 309 19.66 10.79 10.64
N GLN A 310 20.02 11.55 11.68
CA GLN A 310 20.63 11.01 12.91
C GLN A 310 19.68 10.09 13.67
N LEU A 311 18.40 10.46 13.77
CA LEU A 311 17.38 9.65 14.43
C LEU A 311 17.10 8.35 13.69
N GLN A 312 17.04 8.37 12.36
CA GLN A 312 16.86 7.17 11.54
C GLN A 312 18.03 6.20 11.69
N VAL A 313 19.27 6.68 11.78
CA VAL A 313 20.43 5.81 12.05
C VAL A 313 20.31 5.16 13.45
N ARG A 314 19.81 5.90 14.44
CA ARG A 314 19.73 5.45 15.82
C ARG A 314 18.55 4.52 16.11
N PHE A 315 17.42 4.74 15.45
CA PHE A 315 16.12 4.12 15.80
C PHE A 315 15.34 3.56 14.60
N GLY A 316 15.79 3.78 13.36
CA GLY A 316 15.09 3.41 12.13
C GLY A 316 15.20 1.93 11.74
N LYS A 317 15.49 1.04 12.69
CA LYS A 317 15.42 -0.41 12.52
C LYS A 317 14.24 -0.98 13.29
#